data_AF-A0A6P8IXM6-F1
#
_entry.id   AF-A0A6P8IXM6-F1
#
_cell.length_a   1.000
_cell.length_b   1.000
_cell.length_c   1.000
_cell.angle_alpha   90.00
_cell.angle_beta   90.00
_cell.angle_gamma   90.00
#
_symmetry.space_group_name_H-M   'P 1'
#
loop_
_entity.id
_entity.type
_entity.pdbx_description
1 polymer ?
#
loop_
_entity_poly.entity_id
_entity_poly.type
_entity_poly.pdbx_seq_one_letter_code
_entity_poly.pdbx_strand_id
1 'polypeptide(L)'
;MESLLDNFSSAFSVSSDPNDTAAPHPRLTQYKEKPSNVPDQTTRRNRMLERQKRKRLDVANYSRKLADGVLSKEDLEDDNGNEEMESMDYKEKRKRFNPYAHQLMLSEWLVEVPEDLTNEWLMVVCPHGKRNLVIASNGNTSAYTKSGFRVNQFISRLPGGSPDTLKPGDYTILDCIFNEVSSTFYVLDIMCWRGHPVYDSETEFRFYWLHTKLKEEQGLNQRSSSNPYKFIELSFTACTPEQIKTALDGTSPQEVCT
;
A
#
# COMPACT_ATOMS: atom_id res chain seq x y z
N MET A 1 -30.19 -22.26 -13.06
CA MET A 1 -30.03 -20.86 -12.63
C MET A 1 -28.97 -20.77 -11.54
N GLU A 2 -29.04 -21.60 -10.49
CA GLU A 2 -28.00 -21.67 -9.44
C GLU A 2 -26.61 -22.00 -9.96
N SER A 3 -26.45 -22.99 -10.85
CA SER A 3 -25.12 -23.28 -11.46
C SER A 3 -24.54 -22.10 -12.28
N LEU A 4 -25.39 -21.23 -12.83
CA LEU A 4 -24.92 -20.03 -13.53
C LEU A 4 -24.49 -18.95 -12.54
N LEU A 5 -25.25 -18.77 -11.45
CA LEU A 5 -24.91 -17.86 -10.35
C LEU A 5 -23.61 -18.29 -9.66
N ASP A 6 -23.42 -19.59 -9.43
CA ASP A 6 -22.21 -20.17 -8.86
C ASP A 6 -21.00 -19.91 -9.77
N ASN A 7 -21.11 -20.18 -11.07
CA ASN A 7 -20.04 -19.89 -12.03
C ASN A 7 -19.71 -18.39 -12.13
N PHE A 8 -20.73 -17.53 -12.10
CA PHE A 8 -20.50 -16.09 -12.14
C PHE A 8 -19.88 -15.59 -10.83
N SER A 9 -20.29 -16.10 -9.68
CA SER A 9 -19.75 -15.68 -8.39
C SER A 9 -18.33 -16.21 -8.15
N SER A 10 -18.01 -17.42 -8.61
CA SER A 10 -16.73 -18.08 -8.31
C SER A 10 -15.65 -17.87 -9.37
N ALA A 11 -16.02 -17.64 -10.63
CA ALA A 11 -15.08 -17.61 -11.75
C ALA A 11 -15.06 -16.28 -12.54
N PHE A 12 -15.84 -15.28 -12.15
CA PHE A 12 -15.83 -13.96 -12.80
C PHE A 12 -14.91 -12.99 -12.05
N SER A 13 -13.59 -13.12 -12.27
CA SER A 13 -12.61 -12.15 -11.79
C SER A 13 -11.67 -11.70 -12.90
N VAL A 14 -11.22 -10.45 -12.81
CA VAL A 14 -10.21 -9.86 -13.69
C VAL A 14 -8.81 -9.97 -13.06
N SER A 15 -8.71 -9.92 -11.74
CA SER A 15 -7.48 -10.23 -10.98
C SER A 15 -7.55 -11.65 -10.42
N SER A 16 -6.49 -12.43 -10.59
CA SER A 16 -6.38 -13.79 -10.05
C SER A 16 -5.77 -13.83 -8.63
N ASP A 17 -5.85 -12.72 -7.90
CA ASP A 17 -5.26 -12.59 -6.57
C ASP A 17 -6.09 -13.37 -5.54
N PRO A 18 -5.48 -14.29 -4.77
CA PRO A 18 -6.20 -15.08 -3.79
C PRO A 18 -6.66 -14.21 -2.61
N ASN A 19 -7.87 -14.46 -2.10
CA ASN A 19 -8.43 -13.78 -0.93
C ASN A 19 -8.45 -12.24 -1.06
N ASP A 20 -8.73 -11.71 -2.26
CA ASP A 20 -8.78 -10.27 -2.53
C ASP A 20 -9.82 -9.56 -1.64
N THR A 21 -9.43 -8.43 -1.08
CA THR A 21 -10.29 -7.55 -0.27
C THR A 21 -11.31 -6.76 -1.10
N ALA A 22 -11.19 -6.78 -2.43
CA ALA A 22 -12.23 -6.28 -3.32
C ALA A 22 -13.50 -7.16 -3.31
N ALA A 23 -13.36 -8.45 -2.97
CA ALA A 23 -14.46 -9.38 -2.76
C ALA A 23 -14.77 -9.51 -1.26
N PRO A 24 -16.00 -9.94 -0.88
CA PRO A 24 -16.34 -10.22 0.51
C PRO A 24 -15.42 -11.30 1.12
N HIS A 25 -15.30 -11.29 2.46
CA HIS A 25 -14.48 -12.29 3.15
C HIS A 25 -14.90 -13.73 2.76
N PRO A 26 -13.97 -14.65 2.43
CA PRO A 26 -14.30 -16.01 1.93
C PRO A 26 -15.17 -16.89 2.86
N ARG A 27 -15.27 -16.54 4.15
CA ARG A 27 -16.18 -17.21 5.10
C ARG A 27 -17.62 -16.69 5.06
N LEU A 28 -17.84 -15.52 4.47
CA LEU A 28 -19.15 -14.87 4.35
C LEU A 28 -19.80 -15.15 2.99
N THR A 29 -19.05 -15.70 2.02
CA THR A 29 -19.57 -16.03 0.69
C THR A 29 -20.38 -17.33 0.71
N GLN A 30 -21.45 -17.36 -0.06
CA GLN A 30 -22.27 -18.58 -0.23
C GLN A 30 -21.60 -19.58 -1.18
N TYR A 31 -20.85 -19.08 -2.15
CA TYR A 31 -20.11 -19.85 -3.14
C TYR A 31 -18.62 -19.83 -2.79
N LYS A 32 -17.97 -20.99 -2.87
CA LYS A 32 -16.55 -21.12 -2.55
C LYS A 32 -15.74 -20.71 -3.77
N GLU A 33 -14.98 -19.63 -3.64
CA GLU A 33 -14.05 -19.17 -4.69
C GLU A 33 -12.78 -20.01 -4.80
N LYS A 34 -12.57 -21.00 -3.90
CA LYS A 34 -11.29 -21.75 -3.80
C LYS A 34 -10.90 -22.35 -5.16
N PRO A 35 -9.87 -21.80 -5.84
CA PRO A 35 -9.28 -22.51 -6.95
C PRO A 35 -8.54 -23.69 -6.31
N SER A 36 -8.80 -24.91 -6.80
CA SER A 36 -8.23 -26.16 -6.28
C SER A 36 -6.70 -26.17 -6.14
N ASN A 37 -6.00 -25.20 -6.77
CA ASN A 37 -4.55 -25.13 -6.88
C ASN A 37 -3.90 -23.96 -6.11
N VAL A 38 -4.62 -23.20 -5.30
CA VAL A 38 -4.01 -22.11 -4.51
C VAL A 38 -3.44 -22.68 -3.20
N PRO A 39 -2.12 -22.53 -2.93
CA PRO A 39 -1.52 -22.93 -1.64
C PRO A 39 -2.15 -22.19 -0.47
N ASP A 40 -1.98 -22.66 0.76
CA ASP A 40 -2.46 -21.98 1.98
C ASP A 40 -1.76 -20.61 2.23
N GLN A 41 -2.32 -19.76 3.12
CA GLN A 41 -1.77 -18.40 3.35
C GLN A 41 -0.34 -18.47 3.90
N THR A 42 -0.07 -19.43 4.78
CA THR A 42 1.26 -19.63 5.37
C THR A 42 2.32 -19.93 4.31
N THR A 43 2.05 -20.85 3.39
CA THR A 43 2.99 -21.17 2.30
C THR A 43 3.21 -19.97 1.39
N ARG A 44 2.17 -19.21 1.06
CA ARG A 44 2.30 -18.01 0.22
C ARG A 44 3.12 -16.91 0.91
N ARG A 45 2.89 -16.66 2.21
CA ARG A 45 3.69 -15.71 3.02
C ARG A 45 5.17 -16.10 3.03
N ASN A 46 5.48 -17.36 3.29
CA ASN A 46 6.86 -17.86 3.30
C ASN A 46 7.54 -17.69 1.94
N ARG A 47 6.86 -18.03 0.84
CA ARG A 47 7.37 -17.81 -0.52
C ARG A 47 7.62 -16.33 -0.82
N MET A 48 6.74 -15.44 -0.35
CA MET A 48 6.88 -13.99 -0.54
C MET A 48 8.09 -13.44 0.23
N LEU A 49 8.30 -13.86 1.47
CA LEU A 49 9.46 -13.47 2.28
C LEU A 49 10.77 -13.98 1.66
N GLU A 50 10.82 -15.23 1.19
CA GLU A 50 12.00 -15.76 0.50
C GLU A 50 12.29 -15.02 -0.82
N ARG A 51 11.23 -14.63 -1.55
CA ARG A 51 11.39 -13.77 -2.74
C ARG A 51 11.96 -12.41 -2.36
N GLN A 52 11.48 -11.78 -1.28
CA GLN A 52 12.01 -10.49 -0.81
C GLN A 52 13.49 -10.59 -0.42
N LYS A 53 13.90 -11.63 0.32
CA LYS A 53 15.31 -11.86 0.69
C LYS A 53 16.23 -12.06 -0.53
N ARG A 54 15.72 -12.67 -1.60
CA ARG A 54 16.49 -12.93 -2.83
C ARG A 54 16.56 -11.72 -3.74
N LYS A 55 15.61 -10.78 -3.65
CA LYS A 55 15.58 -9.59 -4.50
C LYS A 55 16.78 -8.70 -4.23
N ARG A 56 17.52 -8.39 -5.30
CA ARG A 56 18.56 -7.35 -5.33
C ARG A 56 18.09 -6.24 -6.24
N LEU A 57 17.01 -5.58 -5.85
CA LEU A 57 16.48 -4.44 -6.60
C LEU A 57 17.40 -3.24 -6.39
N ASP A 58 17.66 -2.48 -7.45
CA ASP A 58 18.18 -1.11 -7.32
C ASP A 58 17.03 -0.20 -6.86
N VAL A 59 16.67 -0.34 -5.58
CA VAL A 59 15.56 0.38 -4.95
C VAL A 59 15.74 1.89 -5.05
N ALA A 60 16.99 2.36 -5.01
CA ALA A 60 17.34 3.77 -5.18
C ALA A 60 16.95 4.28 -6.57
N ASN A 61 17.32 3.55 -7.62
CA ASN A 61 16.95 3.95 -8.98
C ASN A 61 15.43 3.82 -9.21
N TYR A 62 14.81 2.74 -8.75
CA TYR A 62 13.37 2.54 -8.85
C TYR A 62 12.58 3.68 -8.19
N SER A 63 12.90 4.02 -6.94
CA SER A 63 12.22 5.09 -6.20
C SER A 63 12.40 6.46 -6.84
N ARG A 64 13.59 6.75 -7.38
CA ARG A 64 13.86 8.00 -8.11
C ARG A 64 13.05 8.07 -9.40
N LYS A 65 13.07 7.02 -10.21
CA LYS A 65 12.27 6.94 -11.45
C LYS A 65 10.77 7.09 -11.19
N LEU A 66 10.28 6.53 -10.09
CA LEU A 66 8.89 6.68 -9.66
C LEU A 66 8.58 8.13 -9.28
N ALA A 67 9.46 8.79 -8.51
CA ALA A 67 9.30 10.19 -8.10
C ALA A 67 9.37 11.18 -9.28
N ASP A 68 10.21 10.88 -10.28
CA ASP A 68 10.36 11.70 -11.49
C ASP A 68 9.31 11.38 -12.58
N GLY A 69 8.55 10.29 -12.41
CA GLY A 69 7.56 9.85 -13.39
C GLY A 69 8.14 9.25 -14.67
N VAL A 70 9.40 8.81 -14.63
CA VAL A 70 10.16 8.24 -15.76
C VAL A 70 10.25 6.71 -15.66
N LEU A 71 9.63 6.11 -14.64
CA LEU A 71 9.54 4.65 -14.51
C LEU A 71 8.96 4.04 -15.79
N SER A 72 9.59 2.97 -16.26
CA SER A 72 9.21 2.25 -17.49
C SER A 72 8.66 0.86 -17.18
N LYS A 73 8.10 0.18 -18.19
CA LYS A 73 7.61 -1.19 -18.03
C LYS A 73 8.74 -2.18 -17.74
N GLU A 74 9.90 -1.97 -18.36
CA GLU A 74 11.10 -2.80 -18.21
C GLU A 74 11.59 -2.79 -16.75
N ASP A 75 11.48 -1.63 -16.08
CA ASP A 75 11.83 -1.48 -14.66
C ASP A 75 10.95 -2.30 -13.71
N LEU A 76 9.77 -2.76 -14.16
CA LEU A 76 8.87 -3.64 -13.39
C LEU A 76 8.99 -5.11 -13.81
N GLU A 77 9.36 -5.39 -15.06
CA GLU A 77 9.40 -6.74 -15.63
C GLU A 77 10.64 -7.54 -15.22
N ASP A 78 11.76 -6.86 -14.96
CA ASP A 78 12.99 -7.51 -14.43
C ASP A 78 12.80 -8.17 -13.04
N ASP A 79 11.68 -7.90 -12.36
CA ASP A 79 11.40 -8.38 -11.00
C ASP A 79 10.49 -9.63 -10.96
N ASN A 80 9.76 -9.94 -12.05
CA ASN A 80 8.72 -10.98 -12.04
C ASN A 80 9.15 -12.27 -12.75
N GLY A 81 10.38 -12.72 -12.46
CA GLY A 81 11.01 -13.94 -12.97
C GLY A 81 10.02 -14.97 -13.49
N ASN A 82 9.78 -14.91 -14.80
CA ASN A 82 9.21 -15.91 -15.69
C ASN A 82 8.41 -17.04 -15.00
N GLU A 83 7.15 -16.78 -14.64
CA GLU A 83 6.14 -17.84 -14.48
C GLU A 83 4.91 -17.46 -15.32
N GLU A 84 4.91 -18.00 -16.53
CA GLU A 84 3.75 -18.31 -17.39
C GLU A 84 2.83 -17.16 -17.82
N MET A 85 3.28 -16.42 -18.83
CA MET A 85 2.37 -15.89 -19.85
C MET A 85 2.93 -16.25 -21.23
N GLU A 86 2.60 -17.45 -21.72
CA GLU A 86 2.72 -17.74 -23.14
C GLU A 86 1.83 -16.74 -23.88
N SER A 87 2.47 -15.80 -24.58
CA SER A 87 1.80 -14.76 -25.34
C SER A 87 1.10 -15.37 -26.55
N MET A 88 -0.20 -15.67 -26.45
CA MET A 88 -1.03 -15.77 -27.64
C MET A 88 -1.15 -14.38 -28.26
N ASP A 89 -0.69 -14.29 -29.50
CA ASP A 89 -0.62 -13.09 -30.34
C ASP A 89 -2.04 -12.60 -30.71
N TYR A 90 -2.72 -11.96 -29.75
CA TYR A 90 -3.90 -11.15 -30.01
C TYR A 90 -3.50 -9.68 -29.85
N LYS A 91 -3.75 -8.90 -30.90
CA LYS A 91 -3.59 -7.44 -30.94
C LYS A 91 -4.58 -6.74 -29.99
N GLU A 92 -4.49 -7.00 -28.70
CA GLU A 92 -5.14 -6.17 -27.69
C GLU A 92 -4.46 -4.82 -27.69
N LYS A 93 -5.26 -3.74 -27.69
CA LYS A 93 -4.79 -2.38 -27.47
C LYS A 93 -4.02 -2.36 -26.16
N ARG A 94 -2.70 -2.48 -26.21
CA ARG A 94 -1.82 -2.52 -25.03
C ARG A 94 -2.22 -1.36 -24.12
N LYS A 95 -2.76 -1.68 -22.94
CA LYS A 95 -3.12 -0.67 -21.93
C LYS A 95 -1.90 0.24 -21.76
N ARG A 96 -2.11 1.56 -21.82
CA ARG A 96 -1.02 2.51 -21.61
C ARG A 96 -0.42 2.23 -20.24
N PHE A 97 0.89 1.96 -20.22
CA PHE A 97 1.63 1.74 -19.00
C PHE A 97 1.45 2.95 -18.07
N ASN A 98 1.07 2.69 -16.82
CA ASN A 98 0.94 3.74 -15.82
C ASN A 98 1.98 3.48 -14.71
N PRO A 99 3.03 4.32 -14.59
CA PRO A 99 4.09 4.12 -13.62
C PRO A 99 3.61 4.23 -12.16
N TYR A 100 2.47 4.88 -11.91
CA TYR A 100 1.94 5.07 -10.57
C TYR A 100 0.91 4.00 -10.16
N ALA A 101 0.56 3.07 -11.05
CA ALA A 101 -0.38 2.01 -10.76
C ALA A 101 0.29 0.86 -10.00
N HIS A 102 -0.45 0.22 -9.09
CA HIS A 102 -0.02 -0.99 -8.38
C HIS A 102 1.30 -0.86 -7.59
N GLN A 103 1.59 0.35 -7.09
CA GLN A 103 2.81 0.63 -6.30
C GLN A 103 2.63 0.34 -4.79
N LEU A 104 1.39 0.17 -4.32
CA LEU A 104 1.08 -0.06 -2.91
C LEU A 104 1.07 -1.55 -2.58
N MET A 105 1.55 -1.90 -1.38
CA MET A 105 1.43 -3.25 -0.86
C MET A 105 -0.01 -3.49 -0.36
N LEU A 106 -0.76 -4.29 -1.11
CA LEU A 106 -2.15 -4.62 -0.78
C LEU A 106 -2.22 -5.88 0.07
N SER A 107 -3.13 -5.88 1.05
CA SER A 107 -3.40 -7.04 1.90
C SER A 107 -4.42 -7.98 1.26
N GLU A 108 -4.36 -9.24 1.66
CA GLU A 108 -5.43 -10.22 1.49
C GLU A 108 -6.29 -10.30 2.76
N TRP A 109 -7.49 -10.88 2.67
CA TRP A 109 -8.26 -11.23 3.86
C TRP A 109 -7.47 -12.17 4.79
N LEU A 110 -7.48 -11.88 6.09
CA LEU A 110 -6.88 -12.76 7.10
C LEU A 110 -7.83 -13.94 7.38
N VAL A 111 -7.68 -15.01 6.60
CA VAL A 111 -8.52 -16.23 6.70
C VAL A 111 -7.88 -17.26 7.63
N GLU A 112 -6.57 -17.43 7.50
CA GLU A 112 -5.71 -18.33 8.27
C GLU A 112 -4.82 -17.50 9.19
N VAL A 113 -5.11 -17.61 10.48
CA VAL A 113 -4.40 -16.91 11.55
C VAL A 113 -3.00 -17.53 11.69
N PRO A 114 -1.92 -16.74 11.56
CA PRO A 114 -0.55 -17.21 11.82
C PRO A 114 -0.40 -17.75 13.24
N GLU A 115 0.37 -18.82 13.43
CA GLU A 115 0.65 -19.36 14.77
C GLU A 115 1.51 -18.41 15.61
N ASP A 116 2.34 -17.60 14.93
CA ASP A 116 3.24 -16.60 15.48
C ASP A 116 2.65 -15.19 15.51
N LEU A 117 1.32 -15.04 15.35
CA LEU A 117 0.63 -13.75 15.29
C LEU A 117 1.06 -12.80 16.42
N THR A 118 1.14 -13.30 17.64
CA THR A 118 1.47 -12.48 18.82
C THR A 118 2.90 -11.93 18.80
N ASN A 119 3.83 -12.62 18.13
CA ASN A 119 5.27 -12.36 18.22
C ASN A 119 5.81 -11.65 16.98
N GLU A 120 5.38 -12.06 15.79
CA GLU A 120 5.96 -11.64 14.50
C GLU A 120 5.04 -10.71 13.69
N TRP A 121 3.90 -10.29 14.28
CA TRP A 121 2.93 -9.45 13.59
C TRP A 121 2.56 -8.19 14.38
N LEU A 122 2.37 -7.12 13.64
CA LEU A 122 1.88 -5.84 14.12
C LEU A 122 0.50 -5.57 13.56
N MET A 123 -0.36 -4.98 14.39
CA MET A 123 -1.70 -4.54 14.01
C MET A 123 -1.72 -3.03 13.87
N VAL A 124 -2.36 -2.55 12.80
CA VAL A 124 -2.62 -1.12 12.58
C VAL A 124 -4.13 -0.92 12.43
N VAL A 125 -4.71 -0.07 13.27
CA VAL A 125 -6.12 0.30 13.13
C VAL A 125 -6.26 1.34 12.03
N CYS A 126 -6.90 0.94 10.94
CA CYS A 126 -6.98 1.75 9.72
C CYS A 126 -8.26 2.59 9.70
N PRO A 127 -8.17 3.91 9.49
CA PRO A 127 -9.34 4.75 9.49
C PRO A 127 -10.16 4.58 8.21
N HIS A 128 -11.44 4.95 8.25
CA HIS A 128 -12.25 5.04 7.04
C HIS A 128 -11.70 6.12 6.11
N GLY A 129 -11.40 5.74 4.87
CA GLY A 129 -10.81 6.65 3.89
C GLY A 129 -10.42 5.98 2.58
N LYS A 130 -9.81 6.77 1.70
CA LYS A 130 -9.35 6.34 0.38
C LYS A 130 -7.85 6.10 0.42
N ARG A 131 -7.42 4.86 0.18
CA ARG A 131 -6.00 4.50 0.16
C ARG A 131 -5.31 5.02 -1.11
N ASN A 132 -4.24 5.80 -0.92
CA ASN A 132 -3.56 6.55 -1.96
C ASN A 132 -2.04 6.44 -1.80
N LEU A 133 -1.35 6.37 -2.94
CA LEU A 133 0.08 6.62 -3.03
C LEU A 133 0.31 8.13 -3.00
N VAL A 134 1.13 8.62 -2.07
CA VAL A 134 1.50 10.04 -1.99
C VAL A 134 2.96 10.20 -2.38
N ILE A 135 3.22 11.09 -3.34
CA ILE A 135 4.56 11.43 -3.81
C ILE A 135 4.77 12.93 -3.66
N ALA A 136 5.72 13.32 -2.80
CA ALA A 136 6.21 14.68 -2.69
C ALA A 136 7.54 14.80 -3.44
N SER A 137 7.55 15.54 -4.54
CA SER A 137 8.72 15.70 -5.40
C SER A 137 8.60 17.00 -6.21
N ASN A 138 9.74 17.60 -6.57
CA ASN A 138 9.82 18.76 -7.46
C ASN A 138 8.94 19.94 -7.02
N GLY A 139 8.83 20.14 -5.69
CA GLY A 139 8.15 21.27 -5.09
C GLY A 139 6.63 21.12 -5.01
N ASN A 140 6.09 19.93 -5.26
CA ASN A 140 4.67 19.64 -5.16
C ASN A 140 4.43 18.24 -4.56
N THR A 141 3.22 18.02 -4.06
CA THR A 141 2.75 16.73 -3.54
C THR A 141 1.58 16.24 -4.37
N SER A 142 1.67 15.01 -4.89
CA SER A 142 0.62 14.37 -5.70
C SER A 142 0.12 13.12 -5.00
N ALA A 143 -1.20 12.92 -5.01
CA ALA A 143 -1.85 11.72 -4.51
C ALA A 143 -2.43 10.90 -5.66
N TYR A 144 -2.21 9.59 -5.65
CA TYR A 144 -2.62 8.66 -6.71
C TYR A 144 -3.45 7.50 -6.13
N THR A 145 -4.44 7.02 -6.88
CA THR A 145 -5.20 5.81 -6.54
C THR A 145 -4.34 4.54 -6.68
N LYS A 146 -4.86 3.40 -6.22
CA LYS A 146 -4.29 2.06 -6.50
C LYS A 146 -4.05 1.79 -7.99
N SER A 147 -4.92 2.32 -8.86
CA SER A 147 -4.83 2.23 -10.33
C SER A 147 -3.91 3.29 -10.96
N GLY A 148 -3.25 4.12 -10.14
CA GLY A 148 -2.31 5.15 -10.56
C GLY A 148 -2.94 6.42 -11.13
N PHE A 149 -4.24 6.63 -10.93
CA PHE A 149 -4.88 7.90 -11.34
C PHE A 149 -4.57 8.98 -10.30
N ARG A 150 -4.06 10.13 -10.76
CA ARG A 150 -3.77 11.27 -9.87
C ARG A 150 -5.07 11.94 -9.42
N VAL A 151 -5.42 11.76 -8.15
CA VAL A 151 -6.65 12.32 -7.56
C VAL A 151 -6.48 13.78 -7.18
N ASN A 152 -5.27 14.19 -6.78
CA ASN A 152 -5.02 15.54 -6.31
C ASN A 152 -3.54 15.92 -6.48
N GLN A 153 -3.29 17.23 -6.56
CA GLN A 153 -1.96 17.83 -6.53
C GLN A 153 -2.01 19.10 -5.68
N PHE A 154 -1.15 19.20 -4.67
CA PHE A 154 -1.14 20.25 -3.67
C PHE A 154 0.27 20.50 -3.14
N ILE A 155 0.50 21.62 -2.46
CA ILE A 155 1.75 21.85 -1.71
C ILE A 155 1.65 21.19 -0.34
N SER A 156 2.74 20.63 0.16
CA SER A 156 2.81 20.11 1.53
C SER A 156 4.15 20.42 2.19
N ARG A 157 4.19 20.27 3.51
CA ARG A 157 5.43 20.35 4.28
C ARG A 157 6.29 19.09 4.23
N LEU A 158 5.92 18.09 3.44
CA LEU A 158 6.80 16.94 3.20
C LEU A 158 8.08 17.39 2.48
N PRO A 159 9.21 16.70 2.70
CA PRO A 159 10.42 16.95 1.92
C PRO A 159 10.18 16.76 0.41
N GLY A 160 10.52 17.78 -0.38
CA GLY A 160 10.22 17.84 -1.81
C GLY A 160 8.78 18.26 -2.17
N GLY A 161 7.91 18.49 -1.18
CA GLY A 161 6.46 18.69 -1.34
C GLY A 161 5.99 20.13 -1.58
N SER A 162 6.87 21.11 -1.45
CA SER A 162 6.62 22.54 -1.68
C SER A 162 7.89 23.23 -2.19
N PRO A 163 7.81 24.44 -2.77
CA PRO A 163 9.00 25.21 -3.10
C PRO A 163 9.91 25.49 -1.88
N ASP A 164 9.32 25.63 -0.69
CA ASP A 164 10.05 25.89 0.56
C ASP A 164 10.81 24.65 1.08
N THR A 165 10.29 23.47 0.78
CA THR A 165 10.90 22.17 1.17
C THR A 165 11.67 21.51 0.03
N LEU A 166 11.84 22.21 -1.10
CA LEU A 166 12.55 21.71 -2.27
C LEU A 166 14.07 21.75 -2.04
N LYS A 167 14.69 20.58 -2.05
CA LYS A 167 16.15 20.42 -2.10
C LYS A 167 16.52 19.44 -3.21
N PRO A 168 17.70 19.58 -3.84
CA PRO A 168 18.13 18.66 -4.89
C PRO A 168 18.17 17.22 -4.36
N GLY A 169 17.46 16.31 -5.03
CA GLY A 169 17.38 14.90 -4.65
C GLY A 169 16.39 14.56 -3.54
N ASP A 170 15.75 15.55 -2.90
CA ASP A 170 14.73 15.31 -1.88
C ASP A 170 13.39 14.96 -2.54
N TYR A 171 12.94 13.73 -2.31
CA TYR A 171 11.59 13.28 -2.59
C TYR A 171 11.11 12.35 -1.49
N THR A 172 9.80 12.28 -1.31
CA THR A 172 9.15 11.46 -0.29
C THR A 172 8.02 10.66 -0.92
N ILE A 173 7.94 9.37 -0.59
CA ILE A 173 6.91 8.44 -1.08
C ILE A 173 6.28 7.74 0.11
N LEU A 174 4.97 7.88 0.25
CA LEU A 174 4.18 7.38 1.38
C LEU A 174 2.97 6.55 0.90
N ASP A 175 2.57 5.57 1.72
CA ASP A 175 1.28 4.90 1.64
C ASP A 175 0.35 5.56 2.65
N CYS A 176 -0.74 6.17 2.16
CA CYS A 176 -1.63 6.94 3.01
C CYS A 176 -3.09 6.52 2.83
N ILE A 177 -3.87 6.68 3.88
CA ILE A 177 -5.33 6.62 3.86
C ILE A 177 -5.85 8.05 4.02
N PHE A 178 -6.46 8.59 2.96
CA PHE A 178 -7.03 9.92 2.98
C PHE A 178 -8.45 9.89 3.54
N ASN A 179 -8.64 10.59 4.66
CA ASN A 179 -9.96 10.82 5.24
C ASN A 179 -10.46 12.21 4.84
N GLU A 180 -11.52 12.23 4.04
CA GLU A 180 -12.08 13.44 3.43
C GLU A 180 -12.67 14.40 4.46
N VAL A 181 -13.38 13.86 5.46
CA VAL A 181 -14.05 14.62 6.53
C VAL A 181 -13.05 15.43 7.35
N SER A 182 -11.95 14.79 7.76
CA SER A 182 -10.90 15.42 8.56
C SER A 182 -9.84 16.16 7.73
N SER A 183 -9.87 16.02 6.40
CA SER A 183 -8.83 16.51 5.48
C SER A 183 -7.42 16.08 5.91
N THR A 184 -7.29 14.80 6.25
CA THR A 184 -6.06 14.21 6.81
C THR A 184 -5.61 13.03 5.95
N PHE A 185 -4.33 13.02 5.61
CA PHE A 185 -3.64 11.82 5.15
C PHE A 185 -3.09 11.07 6.36
N TYR A 186 -3.73 9.97 6.69
CA TYR A 186 -3.21 9.05 7.69
C TYR A 186 -2.12 8.19 7.04
N VAL A 187 -0.88 8.34 7.47
CA VAL A 187 0.26 7.64 6.89
C VAL A 187 0.30 6.23 7.45
N LEU A 188 0.04 5.26 6.57
CA LEU A 188 0.07 3.83 6.86
C LEU A 188 1.50 3.30 6.75
N ASP A 189 2.26 3.76 5.76
CA ASP A 189 3.61 3.28 5.51
C ASP A 189 4.51 4.32 4.83
N ILE A 190 5.81 4.08 4.90
CA ILE A 190 6.87 4.90 4.31
C ILE A 190 7.69 4.06 3.34
N MET A 191 7.84 4.54 2.11
CA MET A 191 8.63 3.86 1.08
C MET A 191 9.90 4.62 0.74
N CYS A 192 9.87 5.95 0.82
CA CYS A 192 11.04 6.80 0.64
C CYS A 192 10.90 8.09 1.46
N TRP A 193 12.00 8.55 2.07
CA TRP A 193 12.06 9.82 2.78
C TRP A 193 13.34 10.59 2.46
N ARG A 194 13.22 11.83 1.95
CA ARG A 194 14.37 12.66 1.52
C ARG A 194 15.32 11.90 0.57
N GLY A 195 14.76 11.17 -0.39
CA GLY A 195 15.52 10.38 -1.35
C GLY A 195 16.16 9.10 -0.80
N HIS A 196 15.91 8.74 0.46
CA HIS A 196 16.32 7.46 1.04
C HIS A 196 15.17 6.44 0.96
N PRO A 197 15.18 5.52 -0.01
CA PRO A 197 14.20 4.44 -0.06
C PRO A 197 14.41 3.43 1.08
N VAL A 198 13.32 2.82 1.53
CA VAL A 198 13.30 1.82 2.61
C VAL A 198 12.46 0.58 2.26
N TYR A 199 12.24 0.31 0.96
CA TYR A 199 11.41 -0.81 0.49
C TYR A 199 11.94 -2.19 0.92
N ASP A 200 13.25 -2.31 1.09
CA ASP A 200 13.97 -3.52 1.49
C ASP A 200 14.08 -3.69 3.01
N SER A 201 13.57 -2.71 3.78
CA SER A 201 13.59 -2.73 5.23
C SER A 201 12.34 -3.40 5.81
N GLU A 202 12.52 -4.04 6.97
CA GLU A 202 11.44 -4.67 7.72
C GLU A 202 10.37 -3.66 8.15
N THR A 203 9.13 -4.13 8.33
CA THR A 203 7.98 -3.29 8.70
C THR A 203 8.20 -2.52 9.99
N GLU A 204 8.80 -3.16 11.01
CA GLU A 204 9.07 -2.50 12.30
C GLU A 204 9.99 -1.29 12.16
N PHE A 205 11.07 -1.45 11.37
CA PHE A 205 11.99 -0.36 11.08
C PHE A 205 11.29 0.77 10.33
N ARG A 206 10.48 0.45 9.32
CA ARG A 206 9.72 1.45 8.56
C ARG A 206 8.78 2.24 9.46
N PHE A 207 8.05 1.57 10.36
CA PHE A 207 7.16 2.25 11.30
C PHE A 207 7.91 3.11 12.33
N TYR A 208 9.01 2.62 12.88
CA TYR A 208 9.88 3.40 13.77
C TYR A 208 10.44 4.64 13.07
N TRP A 209 10.91 4.46 11.82
CA TRP A 209 11.49 5.54 11.02
C TRP A 209 10.44 6.58 10.66
N LEU A 210 9.25 6.14 10.20
CA LEU A 210 8.10 6.99 9.93
C LEU A 210 7.79 7.87 11.14
N HIS A 211 7.59 7.26 12.31
CA HIS A 211 7.28 7.96 13.55
C HIS A 211 8.34 9.02 13.91
N THR A 212 9.62 8.66 13.80
CA THR A 212 10.73 9.57 14.09
C THR A 212 10.75 10.74 13.10
N LYS A 213 10.57 10.47 11.81
CA LYS A 213 10.65 11.48 10.75
C LYS A 213 9.45 12.42 10.70
N LEU A 214 8.24 11.93 10.96
CA LEU A 214 7.06 12.80 11.04
C LEU A 214 7.13 13.74 12.24
N LYS A 215 7.70 13.28 13.37
CA LYS A 215 7.93 14.13 14.56
C LYS A 215 8.98 15.22 14.34
N GLU A 216 9.97 14.99 13.48
CA GLU A 216 10.98 15.99 13.11
C GLU A 216 10.37 17.16 12.31
N GLU A 217 9.30 16.93 11.54
CA GLU A 217 8.71 17.93 10.64
C GLU A 217 7.66 18.81 11.33
N GLN A 218 8.00 20.08 11.54
CA GLN A 218 7.14 21.03 12.23
C GLN A 218 5.92 21.43 11.41
N GLY A 219 4.72 21.26 11.99
CA GLY A 219 3.46 21.72 11.42
C GLY A 219 2.90 20.82 10.31
N LEU A 220 3.47 19.63 10.09
CA LEU A 220 2.94 18.65 9.14
C LEU A 220 1.57 18.09 9.59
N ASN A 221 1.37 17.99 10.90
CA ASN A 221 0.11 17.60 11.54
C ASN A 221 -0.92 18.75 11.67
N GLN A 222 -0.61 19.94 11.15
CA GLN A 222 -1.46 21.13 11.23
C GLN A 222 -1.82 21.64 9.84
N ARG A 223 -3.04 22.17 9.71
CA ARG A 223 -3.47 22.84 8.49
C ARG A 223 -2.93 24.27 8.47
N SER A 224 -2.33 24.66 7.35
CA SER A 224 -1.85 26.02 7.10
C SER A 224 -1.97 26.35 5.61
N SER A 225 -1.72 27.59 5.22
CA SER A 225 -1.64 27.97 3.80
C SER A 225 -0.57 27.16 3.05
N SER A 226 0.56 26.88 3.71
CA SER A 226 1.67 26.06 3.19
C SER A 226 1.45 24.54 3.29
N ASN A 227 0.38 24.10 3.96
CA ASN A 227 0.09 22.68 4.23
C ASN A 227 -1.43 22.49 4.39
N PRO A 228 -2.21 22.37 3.29
CA PRO A 228 -3.66 22.33 3.33
C PRO A 228 -4.22 21.05 3.97
N TYR A 229 -3.45 19.95 3.92
CA TYR A 229 -3.81 18.64 4.48
C TYR A 229 -2.83 18.24 5.58
N LYS A 230 -3.36 17.68 6.67
CA LYS A 230 -2.55 17.14 7.76
C LYS A 230 -1.98 15.78 7.34
N PHE A 231 -0.74 15.48 7.73
CA PHE A 231 -0.22 14.12 7.74
C PHE A 231 -0.07 13.65 9.18
N ILE A 232 -0.65 12.50 9.49
CA ILE A 232 -0.64 11.90 10.83
C ILE A 232 -0.29 10.43 10.66
N GLU A 233 0.74 9.94 11.35
CA GLU A 233 1.06 8.51 11.36
C GLU A 233 -0.06 7.68 11.99
N LEU A 234 -0.28 6.48 11.46
CA LEU A 234 -1.08 5.47 12.15
C LEU A 234 -0.23 4.79 13.23
N SER A 235 -0.84 4.59 14.40
CA SER A 235 -0.21 3.83 15.47
C SER A 235 -0.30 2.34 15.18
N PHE A 236 0.75 1.60 15.53
CA PHE A 236 0.77 0.15 15.49
C PHE A 236 0.86 -0.42 16.90
N THR A 237 0.31 -1.62 17.10
CA THR A 237 0.36 -2.36 18.36
C THR A 237 0.74 -3.81 18.09
N ALA A 238 1.26 -4.54 19.08
CA ALA A 238 1.45 -5.98 18.92
C ALA A 238 0.09 -6.69 18.92
N CYS A 239 0.08 -7.92 18.42
CA CYS A 239 -1.15 -8.69 18.23
C CYS A 239 -1.48 -9.58 19.44
N THR A 240 -1.16 -9.16 20.68
CA THR A 240 -1.63 -9.89 21.87
C THR A 240 -3.14 -9.72 22.03
N PRO A 241 -3.88 -10.70 22.57
CA PRO A 241 -5.32 -10.58 22.79
C PRO A 241 -5.72 -9.32 23.57
N GLU A 242 -4.92 -8.93 24.57
CA GLU A 242 -5.14 -7.75 25.40
C GLU A 242 -4.93 -6.44 24.62
N GLN A 243 -3.88 -6.38 23.80
CA GLN A 243 -3.58 -5.21 22.98
C GLN A 243 -4.59 -5.04 21.85
N ILE A 244 -4.99 -6.14 21.19
CA ILE A 244 -6.05 -6.12 20.19
C ILE A 244 -7.34 -5.60 20.80
N LYS A 245 -7.74 -6.12 21.96
CA LYS A 245 -8.94 -5.67 22.66
C LYS A 245 -8.86 -4.18 23.01
N THR A 246 -7.74 -3.74 23.58
CA THR A 246 -7.54 -2.34 23.97
C THR A 246 -7.60 -1.40 22.77
N ALA A 247 -6.99 -1.79 21.65
CA ALA A 247 -7.03 -1.01 20.42
C ALA A 247 -8.47 -0.91 19.87
N LEU A 248 -9.24 -2.01 19.88
CA LEU A 248 -10.63 -2.01 19.42
C LEU A 248 -11.54 -1.16 20.34
N ASP A 249 -11.38 -1.25 21.66
CA ASP A 249 -12.15 -0.49 22.64
C ASP A 249 -11.84 1.02 22.58
N GLY A 250 -10.62 1.39 22.20
CA GLY A 250 -10.15 2.77 22.12
C GLY A 250 -10.57 3.54 20.85
N THR A 251 -11.07 2.84 19.82
CA THR A 251 -11.48 3.48 18.56
C THR A 251 -12.97 3.74 18.49
N SER A 252 -13.36 4.95 18.05
CA SER A 252 -14.76 5.24 17.77
C SER A 252 -15.25 4.43 16.55
N PRO A 253 -16.45 3.82 16.57
CA PRO A 253 -16.93 2.94 15.48
C PRO A 253 -17.06 3.62 14.10
N GLN A 254 -17.07 4.96 14.06
CA GLN A 254 -17.20 5.73 12.83
C GLN A 254 -15.86 6.02 12.15
N GLU A 255 -14.75 5.81 12.85
CA GLU A 255 -13.42 6.11 12.35
C GLU A 255 -12.74 4.92 11.71
N VAL A 256 -13.19 3.67 11.90
CA VAL A 256 -12.51 2.47 11.40
C VAL A 256 -13.16 1.94 10.13
N CYS A 257 -12.36 1.55 9.14
CA CYS A 257 -12.85 0.86 7.95
C CYS A 257 -13.15 -0.60 8.31
N THR A 258 -14.44 -0.98 8.35
CA THR A 258 -14.90 -2.39 8.45
C THR A 258 -14.91 -3.06 7.09
#